data_AF-A0A968FSD5-F1
#
_entry.id   AF-A0A968FSD5-F1
#
_cell.length_a   1.000
_cell.length_b   1.000
_cell.length_c   1.000
_cell.angle_alpha   90.00
_cell.angle_beta   90.00
_cell.angle_gamma   90.00
#
_symmetry.space_group_name_H-M   'P 1'
#
loop_
_entity.id
_entity.type
_entity.pdbx_description
1 polymer ?
#
loop_
_entity_poly.entity_id
_entity_poly.type
_entity_poly.pdbx_seq_one_letter_code
_entity_poly.pdbx_strand_id
1 'polypeptide(L)'
;MYPHTTEVALANLGFQRVYGLLNRLDGVVCDRYALPGEWTADVPTLAPDQLRSRELGLQPQDFDMIAFSISFEPDYLNAALLLKYFGMPLEREERGPGHPLILAGGSAVFINPEPLAEVVDVFFIGEAEGLVAPFFSLYARNPWNDPRSLLPKAASLKGIYVPRQYRPRFDARGMTG
;
A
#
# COMPACT_ATOMS: atom_id res chain seq x y z
N MET A 1 -5.97 0.53 3.13
CA MET A 1 -5.62 1.02 4.47
C MET A 1 -5.39 2.52 4.43
N TYR A 2 -5.96 3.24 5.38
CA TYR A 2 -5.62 4.64 5.62
C TYR A 2 -4.81 4.71 6.93
N PRO A 3 -3.54 5.14 6.90
CA PRO A 3 -2.64 5.05 8.06
C PRO A 3 -2.86 6.20 9.06
N HIS A 4 -4.11 6.40 9.43
CA HIS A 4 -4.54 7.36 10.44
C HIS A 4 -5.81 6.84 11.11
N THR A 5 -6.26 7.54 12.14
CA THR A 5 -7.53 7.29 12.83
C THR A 5 -8.72 7.17 11.88
N THR A 6 -9.73 6.41 12.32
CA THR A 6 -10.93 6.07 11.56
C THR A 6 -11.71 7.31 11.12
N GLU A 7 -11.75 8.36 11.94
CA GLU A 7 -12.43 9.63 11.65
C GLU A 7 -11.76 10.33 10.45
N VAL A 8 -10.42 10.40 10.44
CA VAL A 8 -9.67 11.01 9.34
C VAL A 8 -9.83 10.18 8.07
N ALA A 9 -9.79 8.85 8.17
CA ALA A 9 -10.01 7.96 7.03
C ALA A 9 -11.41 8.13 6.42
N LEU A 10 -12.45 8.28 7.24
CA LEU A 10 -13.82 8.52 6.78
C LEU A 10 -13.99 9.90 6.14
N ALA A 11 -13.28 10.91 6.62
CA ALA A 11 -13.28 12.25 6.04
C ALA A 11 -12.50 12.35 4.72
N ASN A 12 -11.62 11.39 4.40
CA ASN A 12 -10.82 11.42 3.19
C ASN A 12 -11.58 10.88 1.97
N LEU A 13 -12.09 11.79 1.12
CA LEU A 13 -12.83 11.42 -0.09
C LEU A 13 -12.01 10.65 -1.12
N GLY A 14 -10.70 10.92 -1.21
CA GLY A 14 -9.80 10.18 -2.10
C GLY A 14 -9.73 8.69 -1.74
N PHE A 15 -9.59 8.41 -0.44
CA PHE A 15 -9.62 7.06 0.10
C PHE A 15 -10.96 6.36 -0.15
N GLN A 16 -12.08 7.04 0.10
CA GLN A 16 -13.41 6.48 -0.19
C GLN A 16 -13.62 6.22 -1.69
N ARG A 17 -13.10 7.09 -2.56
CA ARG A 17 -13.18 6.93 -4.02
C ARG A 17 -12.40 5.70 -4.49
N VAL A 18 -11.17 5.50 -4.01
CA VAL A 18 -10.35 4.33 -4.35
C VAL A 18 -11.00 3.05 -3.85
N TYR A 19 -11.52 3.03 -2.62
CA TYR A 19 -12.28 1.90 -2.09
C TYR A 19 -13.47 1.53 -2.98
N GLY A 20 -14.27 2.52 -3.40
CA GLY A 20 -15.39 2.30 -4.33
C GLY A 20 -14.95 1.87 -5.74
N LEU A 21 -13.81 2.36 -6.23
CA LEU A 21 -13.25 1.98 -7.52
C LEU A 21 -12.81 0.51 -7.52
N LEU A 22 -12.08 0.07 -6.48
CA LEU A 22 -11.60 -1.30 -6.35
C LEU A 22 -12.75 -2.31 -6.29
N ASN A 23 -13.79 -2.00 -5.51
CA ASN A 23 -14.98 -2.86 -5.40
C ASN A 23 -15.88 -2.87 -6.66
N ARG A 24 -15.56 -2.09 -7.68
CA ARG A 24 -16.22 -2.16 -9.01
C ARG A 24 -15.44 -3.00 -10.01
N LEU A 25 -14.24 -3.47 -9.67
CA LEU A 25 -13.45 -4.33 -10.55
C LEU A 25 -13.90 -5.79 -10.39
N ASP A 26 -14.17 -6.44 -11.52
CA ASP A 26 -14.52 -7.85 -11.53
C ASP A 26 -13.41 -8.70 -10.89
N GLY A 27 -13.80 -9.57 -9.96
CA GLY A 27 -12.87 -10.44 -9.24
C GLY A 27 -12.08 -9.77 -8.12
N VAL A 28 -12.39 -8.52 -7.77
CA VAL A 28 -11.76 -7.82 -6.64
C VAL A 28 -12.78 -7.63 -5.51
N VAL A 29 -12.42 -8.07 -4.32
CA VAL A 29 -13.12 -7.71 -3.07
C VAL A 29 -12.18 -6.84 -2.27
N CYS A 30 -12.57 -5.58 -2.03
CA CYS A 30 -11.76 -4.64 -1.28
C CYS A 30 -12.44 -4.31 0.05
N ASP A 31 -11.70 -4.51 1.13
CA ASP A 31 -12.03 -4.06 2.47
C ASP A 31 -11.16 -2.86 2.86
N ARG A 32 -11.47 -2.21 3.98
CA ARG A 32 -10.74 -1.06 4.50
C ARG A 32 -10.33 -1.28 5.95
N TYR A 33 -9.28 -0.56 6.31
CA TYR A 33 -8.72 -0.51 7.65
C TYR A 33 -8.20 0.90 7.92
N ALA A 34 -8.40 1.36 9.14
CA ALA A 34 -7.87 2.60 9.69
C ALA A 34 -7.58 2.37 11.18
N LEU A 35 -6.72 3.20 11.77
CA LEU A 35 -6.36 3.12 13.18
C LEU A 35 -7.57 3.48 14.06
N PRO A 36 -7.64 3.01 15.32
CA PRO A 36 -8.67 3.40 16.27
C PRO A 36 -8.73 4.93 16.49
N GLY A 37 -9.88 5.47 16.88
CA GLY A 37 -10.06 6.92 17.03
C GLY A 37 -9.13 7.59 18.04
N GLU A 38 -8.85 6.91 19.15
CA GLU A 38 -7.95 7.39 20.21
C GLU A 38 -6.47 7.04 19.96
N TRP A 39 -6.12 6.55 18.76
CA TRP A 39 -4.77 6.12 18.47
C TRP A 39 -3.80 7.31 18.32
N THR A 40 -2.61 7.13 18.86
CA THR A 40 -1.46 8.03 18.72
C THR A 40 -0.20 7.22 18.40
N ALA A 41 0.82 7.87 17.82
CA ALA A 41 2.03 7.18 17.33
C ALA A 41 2.89 6.54 18.44
N ASP A 42 2.67 6.90 19.70
CA ASP A 42 3.33 6.32 20.88
C ASP A 42 2.68 5.02 21.37
N VAL A 43 1.51 4.63 20.84
CA VAL A 43 0.87 3.36 21.17
C VAL A 43 1.78 2.19 20.75
N PRO A 44 2.24 1.34 21.68
CA PRO A 44 3.24 0.32 21.36
C PRO A 44 2.67 -0.89 20.62
N THR A 45 1.41 -1.25 20.90
CA THR A 45 0.69 -2.40 20.32
C THR A 45 -0.80 -2.12 20.27
N LEU A 46 -1.50 -2.71 19.30
CA LEU A 46 -2.96 -2.69 19.22
C LEU A 46 -3.56 -3.98 19.80
N ALA A 47 -4.81 -3.91 20.26
CA ALA A 47 -5.52 -5.10 20.72
C ALA A 47 -5.86 -6.05 19.54
N PRO A 48 -5.96 -7.37 19.76
CA PRO A 48 -6.17 -8.34 18.67
C PRO A 48 -7.43 -8.09 17.82
N ASP A 49 -8.50 -7.57 18.43
CA ASP A 49 -9.74 -7.18 17.74
C ASP A 49 -9.58 -5.94 16.85
N GLN A 50 -8.61 -5.08 17.17
CA GLN A 50 -8.26 -3.88 16.39
C GLN A 50 -7.33 -4.17 15.21
N LEU A 51 -6.89 -5.42 15.03
CA LEU A 51 -6.00 -5.86 13.95
C LEU A 51 -6.75 -6.51 12.78
N ARG A 52 -8.04 -6.20 12.64
CA ARG A 52 -8.93 -6.78 11.62
C ARG A 52 -9.49 -5.72 10.70
N SER A 53 -9.65 -6.08 9.44
CA SER A 53 -10.35 -5.26 8.45
C SER A 53 -11.81 -5.05 8.86
N ARG A 54 -12.41 -3.97 8.38
CA ARG A 54 -13.67 -3.48 8.93
C ARG A 54 -14.88 -4.32 8.51
N GLU A 55 -15.02 -4.60 7.22
CA GLU A 55 -16.22 -5.25 6.70
C GLU A 55 -16.13 -6.79 6.73
N LEU A 56 -14.96 -7.36 6.43
CA LEU A 56 -14.73 -8.80 6.37
C LEU A 56 -14.18 -9.39 7.68
N GLY A 57 -13.61 -8.56 8.57
CA GLY A 57 -13.04 -9.02 9.83
C GLY A 57 -11.77 -9.88 9.66
N LEU A 58 -11.08 -9.76 8.53
CA LEU A 58 -9.89 -10.55 8.19
C LEU A 58 -8.62 -9.87 8.71
N GLN A 59 -7.58 -10.65 8.98
CA GLN A 59 -6.26 -10.06 9.27
C GLN A 59 -5.62 -9.60 7.96
N PRO A 60 -4.78 -8.55 7.97
CA PRO A 60 -4.14 -8.07 6.75
C PRO A 60 -3.31 -9.10 5.99
N GLN A 61 -2.73 -10.07 6.69
CA GLN A 61 -1.99 -11.17 6.08
C GLN A 61 -2.87 -12.16 5.29
N ASP A 62 -4.19 -12.13 5.50
CA ASP A 62 -5.15 -12.99 4.78
C ASP A 62 -5.57 -12.39 3.43
N PHE A 63 -5.08 -11.19 3.09
CA PHE A 63 -5.32 -10.54 1.81
C PHE A 63 -4.19 -10.80 0.82
N ASP A 64 -4.51 -10.78 -0.48
CA ASP A 64 -3.52 -10.83 -1.56
C ASP A 64 -2.66 -9.56 -1.64
N MET A 65 -3.25 -8.42 -1.26
CA MET A 65 -2.66 -7.10 -1.37
C MET A 65 -3.09 -6.18 -0.22
N ILE A 66 -2.19 -5.31 0.19
CA ILE A 66 -2.46 -4.21 1.11
C ILE A 66 -2.16 -2.90 0.39
N ALA A 67 -3.19 -2.10 0.14
CA ALA A 67 -3.02 -0.79 -0.48
C ALA A 67 -3.09 0.34 0.55
N PHE A 68 -1.99 1.06 0.77
CA PHE A 68 -1.93 2.25 1.61
C PHE A 68 -2.31 3.53 0.86
N SER A 69 -3.16 4.34 1.47
CA SER A 69 -3.51 5.68 1.01
C SER A 69 -2.78 6.71 1.85
N ILE A 70 -1.61 7.16 1.40
CA ILE A 70 -0.72 8.11 2.09
C ILE A 70 -1.08 9.54 1.64
N SER A 71 -1.74 10.30 2.51
CA SER A 71 -2.24 11.64 2.15
C SER A 71 -1.32 12.75 2.66
N PHE A 72 -0.66 12.53 3.79
CA PHE A 72 0.21 13.51 4.45
C PHE A 72 1.56 12.91 4.86
N GLU A 73 2.52 13.75 5.22
CA GLU A 73 3.87 13.30 5.61
C GLU A 73 3.91 12.34 6.82
N PRO A 74 3.13 12.54 7.90
CA PRO A 74 3.11 11.58 9.01
C PRO A 74 2.63 10.18 8.61
N ASP A 75 1.83 10.08 7.55
CA ASP A 75 1.26 8.81 7.08
C ASP A 75 2.34 7.82 6.62
N TYR A 76 3.53 8.29 6.20
CA TYR A 76 4.65 7.41 5.88
C TYR A 76 5.06 6.57 7.08
N LEU A 77 5.28 7.23 8.22
CA LEU A 77 5.68 6.56 9.46
C LEU A 77 4.55 5.67 9.96
N ASN A 78 3.30 6.15 9.90
CA ASN A 78 2.14 5.38 10.36
C ASN A 78 1.93 4.12 9.52
N ALA A 79 2.20 4.15 8.22
CA ALA A 79 2.15 2.96 7.37
C ALA A 79 3.20 1.91 7.80
N ALA A 80 4.42 2.35 8.10
CA ALA A 80 5.46 1.46 8.65
C ALA A 80 5.08 0.90 10.03
N LEU A 81 4.49 1.72 10.90
CA LEU A 81 3.97 1.28 12.21
C LEU A 81 2.85 0.25 12.07
N LEU A 82 1.96 0.43 11.09
CA LEU A 82 0.91 -0.55 10.81
C LEU A 82 1.48 -1.92 10.43
N LEU A 83 2.48 -1.95 9.53
CA LEU A 83 3.15 -3.22 9.19
C LEU A 83 3.73 -3.89 10.44
N LYS A 84 4.36 -3.11 11.33
CA LYS A 84 4.86 -3.61 12.61
C LYS A 84 3.76 -4.15 13.52
N TYR A 85 2.62 -3.46 13.63
CA TYR A 85 1.48 -3.95 14.43
C TYR A 85 0.92 -5.27 13.90
N PHE A 86 0.94 -5.46 12.58
CA PHE A 86 0.52 -6.72 11.95
C PHE A 86 1.61 -7.81 11.93
N GLY A 87 2.79 -7.54 12.52
CA GLY A 87 3.91 -8.48 12.50
C GLY A 87 4.45 -8.78 11.09
N MET A 88 4.23 -7.87 10.14
CA MET A 88 4.74 -8.03 8.77
C MET A 88 6.18 -7.50 8.67
N PRO A 89 7.07 -8.19 7.91
CA PRO A 89 8.40 -7.67 7.63
C PRO A 89 8.31 -6.29 6.97
N LEU A 90 9.08 -5.34 7.49
CA LEU A 90 9.06 -3.95 7.03
C LEU A 90 9.76 -3.82 5.69
N GLU A 91 10.93 -4.43 5.54
CA GLU A 91 11.71 -4.39 4.31
C GLU A 91 11.05 -5.27 3.24
N ARG A 92 10.90 -4.72 2.02
CA ARG A 92 10.30 -5.46 0.90
C ARG A 92 11.06 -6.74 0.56
N GLU A 93 12.37 -6.76 0.80
CA GLU A 93 13.25 -7.87 0.45
C GLU A 93 13.06 -9.07 1.38
N GLU A 94 12.51 -8.85 2.58
CA GLU A 94 12.17 -9.90 3.55
C GLU A 94 10.81 -10.55 3.28
N ARG A 95 10.01 -10.00 2.34
CA ARG A 95 8.67 -10.52 2.00
C ARG A 95 8.72 -11.47 0.80
N GLY A 96 8.43 -12.75 1.06
CA GLY A 96 8.28 -13.80 0.04
C GLY A 96 6.85 -14.00 -0.48
N PRO A 97 6.60 -15.07 -1.27
CA PRO A 97 5.30 -15.36 -1.90
C PRO A 97 4.10 -15.51 -0.96
N GLY A 98 4.33 -15.87 0.31
CA GLY A 98 3.28 -15.98 1.33
C GLY A 98 2.84 -14.65 1.96
N HIS A 99 3.45 -13.52 1.57
CA HIS A 99 3.08 -12.19 2.08
C HIS A 99 2.32 -11.39 1.01
N PRO A 100 1.35 -10.56 1.43
CA PRO A 100 0.64 -9.67 0.50
C PRO A 100 1.60 -8.76 -0.25
N LEU A 101 1.19 -8.33 -1.45
CA LEU A 101 1.83 -7.18 -2.10
C LEU A 101 1.49 -5.91 -1.34
N ILE A 102 2.50 -5.11 -1.04
CA ILE A 102 2.31 -3.79 -0.43
C ILE A 102 2.25 -2.74 -1.55
N LEU A 103 1.09 -2.13 -1.70
CA LEU A 103 0.84 -1.05 -2.65
C LEU A 103 0.72 0.28 -1.89
N ALA A 104 1.10 1.40 -2.51
CA ALA A 104 0.83 2.72 -1.94
C ALA A 104 0.46 3.75 -3.00
N GLY A 105 -0.40 4.69 -2.63
CA GLY A 105 -0.80 5.83 -3.44
C GLY A 105 -1.26 6.98 -2.55
N GLY A 106 -1.75 8.07 -3.15
CA GLY A 106 -2.21 9.26 -2.43
C GLY A 106 -1.32 10.48 -2.69
N SER A 107 -1.75 11.63 -2.19
CA SER A 107 -1.12 12.93 -2.50
C SER A 107 0.34 13.02 -2.07
N ALA A 108 0.68 12.46 -0.90
CA ALA A 108 2.07 12.48 -0.43
C ALA A 108 2.96 11.60 -1.32
N VAL A 109 2.51 10.39 -1.64
CA VAL A 109 3.21 9.47 -2.56
C VAL A 109 3.39 10.07 -3.95
N PHE A 110 2.40 10.82 -4.45
CA PHE A 110 2.52 11.53 -5.73
C PHE A 110 3.66 12.55 -5.73
N ILE A 111 3.89 13.23 -4.60
CA ILE A 111 4.96 14.21 -4.45
C ILE A 111 6.32 13.52 -4.27
N ASN A 112 6.40 12.53 -3.39
CA ASN A 112 7.63 11.82 -3.13
C ASN A 112 7.38 10.38 -2.61
N PRO A 113 7.50 9.35 -3.46
CA PRO A 113 7.34 7.96 -3.03
C PRO A 113 8.54 7.41 -2.24
N GLU A 114 9.70 8.08 -2.31
CA GLU A 114 10.98 7.56 -1.82
C GLU A 114 11.03 7.23 -0.31
N PRO A 115 10.35 7.95 0.60
CA PRO A 115 10.35 7.61 2.02
C PRO A 115 9.86 6.19 2.33
N LEU A 116 9.09 5.57 1.44
CA LEU A 116 8.59 4.21 1.57
C LEU A 116 9.17 3.24 0.52
N ALA A 117 10.18 3.65 -0.27
CA ALA A 117 10.70 2.84 -1.37
C ALA A 117 11.17 1.45 -0.93
N GLU A 118 11.84 1.35 0.23
CA GLU A 118 12.30 0.08 0.80
C GLU A 118 11.18 -0.77 1.42
N VAL A 119 9.99 -0.19 1.59
CA VAL A 119 8.82 -0.82 2.23
C VAL A 119 7.74 -1.21 1.25
N VAL A 120 7.58 -0.52 0.12
CA VAL A 120 6.44 -0.70 -0.80
C VAL A 120 6.87 -1.48 -2.04
N ASP A 121 6.05 -2.43 -2.48
CA ASP A 121 6.29 -3.20 -3.71
C ASP A 121 5.90 -2.38 -4.96
N VAL A 122 4.80 -1.62 -4.90
CA VAL A 122 4.27 -0.83 -6.03
C VAL A 122 3.67 0.50 -5.58
N PHE A 123 4.07 1.59 -6.21
CA PHE A 123 3.46 2.90 -6.05
C PHE A 123 2.54 3.25 -7.23
N PHE A 124 1.39 3.83 -6.90
CA PHE A 124 0.46 4.46 -7.84
C PHE A 124 0.69 5.97 -7.80
N ILE A 125 1.38 6.48 -8.81
CA ILE A 125 1.71 7.91 -8.97
C ILE A 125 0.74 8.53 -9.97
N GLY A 126 -0.18 9.35 -9.46
CA GLY A 126 -1.16 10.10 -10.25
C GLY A 126 -2.58 9.82 -9.79
N GLU A 127 -3.54 10.19 -10.62
CA GLU A 127 -4.96 9.92 -10.33
C GLU A 127 -5.23 8.41 -10.45
N ALA A 128 -5.83 7.82 -9.42
CA ALA A 128 -6.11 6.39 -9.38
C ALA A 128 -7.03 5.92 -10.54
N GLU A 129 -7.81 6.85 -11.11
CA GLU A 129 -8.70 6.58 -12.23
C GLU A 129 -7.89 6.25 -13.50
N GLY A 130 -8.04 5.02 -13.98
CA GLY A 130 -7.32 4.50 -15.14
C GLY A 130 -6.01 3.76 -14.80
N LEU A 131 -5.44 3.92 -13.59
CA LEU A 131 -4.21 3.24 -13.17
C LEU A 131 -4.48 1.86 -12.55
N VAL A 132 -5.57 1.75 -11.78
CA VAL A 132 -5.87 0.56 -10.99
C VAL A 132 -6.32 -0.61 -11.86
N ALA A 133 -7.26 -0.41 -12.79
CA ALA A 133 -7.81 -1.50 -13.60
C ALA A 133 -6.76 -2.27 -14.44
N PRO A 134 -5.80 -1.61 -15.14
CA PRO A 134 -4.74 -2.32 -15.85
C PRO A 134 -3.84 -3.15 -14.94
N PHE A 135 -3.51 -2.62 -13.75
CA PHE A 135 -2.68 -3.33 -12.76
C PHE A 135 -3.39 -4.59 -12.24
N PHE A 136 -4.65 -4.47 -11.81
CA PHE A 136 -5.42 -5.62 -11.32
C PHE A 136 -5.71 -6.64 -12.43
N SER A 137 -5.90 -6.19 -13.68
CA SER A 137 -6.00 -7.09 -14.84
C SER A 137 -4.68 -7.84 -15.11
N LEU A 138 -3.54 -7.20 -14.89
CA LEU A 138 -2.23 -7.85 -14.99
C LEU A 138 -2.06 -8.89 -13.86
N TYR A 139 -2.46 -8.54 -12.64
CA TYR A 139 -2.44 -9.45 -11.50
C TYR A 139 -3.31 -10.68 -11.70
N ALA A 140 -4.55 -10.53 -12.18
CA ALA A 140 -5.46 -11.65 -12.41
C ALA A 140 -4.95 -12.66 -13.46
N ARG A 141 -4.04 -12.23 -14.35
CA ARG A 141 -3.38 -13.10 -15.35
C ARG A 141 -2.03 -13.64 -14.87
N ASN A 142 -1.59 -13.26 -13.68
CA ASN A 142 -0.32 -13.66 -13.12
C ASN A 142 -0.41 -15.09 -12.57
N PRO A 143 0.63 -15.92 -12.72
CA PRO A 143 0.67 -17.22 -12.08
C PRO A 143 0.58 -17.09 -10.56
N TRP A 144 -0.17 -17.98 -9.91
CA TRP A 144 -0.50 -17.93 -8.49
C TRP A 144 0.65 -18.29 -7.54
N ASN A 145 1.82 -18.66 -8.06
CA ASN A 145 2.94 -19.14 -7.25
C ASN A 145 3.75 -18.01 -6.59
N ASP A 146 3.86 -16.85 -7.24
CA ASP A 146 4.45 -15.65 -6.65
C ASP A 146 3.76 -14.40 -7.20
N PRO A 147 3.01 -13.65 -6.37
CA PRO A 147 2.35 -12.43 -6.81
C PRO A 147 3.35 -11.40 -7.33
N ARG A 148 4.62 -11.39 -6.86
CA ARG A 148 5.65 -10.41 -7.27
C ARG A 148 6.19 -10.64 -8.67
N SER A 149 5.88 -11.76 -9.31
CA SER A 149 6.28 -12.02 -10.70
C SER A 149 5.62 -11.07 -11.72
N LEU A 150 4.55 -10.35 -11.34
CA LEU A 150 3.94 -9.33 -12.19
C LEU A 150 4.78 -8.04 -12.28
N LEU A 151 5.65 -7.76 -11.31
CA LEU A 151 6.28 -6.45 -11.11
C LEU A 151 7.06 -5.92 -12.34
N PRO A 152 7.84 -6.75 -13.08
CA PRO A 152 8.47 -6.32 -14.32
C PRO A 152 7.49 -5.79 -15.37
N LYS A 153 6.32 -6.44 -15.51
CA LYS A 153 5.28 -6.01 -16.45
C LYS A 153 4.52 -4.79 -15.91
N ALA A 154 4.27 -4.74 -14.60
CA ALA A 154 3.55 -3.63 -13.96
C ALA A 154 4.30 -2.29 -14.12
N ALA A 155 5.62 -2.29 -14.08
CA ALA A 155 6.45 -1.09 -14.27
C ALA A 155 6.32 -0.45 -15.67
N SER A 156 5.79 -1.17 -16.66
CA SER A 156 5.50 -0.60 -17.98
C SER A 156 4.19 0.18 -18.04
N LEU A 157 3.34 0.08 -17.00
CA LEU A 157 2.10 0.82 -16.91
C LEU A 157 2.41 2.27 -16.54
N LYS A 158 1.83 3.22 -17.29
CA LYS A 158 1.88 4.64 -16.95
C LYS A 158 1.38 4.83 -15.52
N GLY A 159 2.07 5.64 -14.71
CA GLY A 159 1.68 5.94 -13.33
C GLY A 159 1.99 4.83 -12.31
N ILE A 160 2.66 3.75 -12.72
CA ILE A 160 3.18 2.73 -11.79
C ILE A 160 4.68 2.93 -11.60
N TYR A 161 5.10 3.01 -10.34
CA TYR A 161 6.51 3.02 -9.95
C TYR A 161 6.81 1.77 -9.10
N VAL A 162 7.83 1.00 -9.50
CA VAL A 162 8.26 -0.22 -8.82
C VAL A 162 9.68 -0.01 -8.27
N PRO A 163 9.84 0.28 -6.97
CA PRO A 163 11.12 0.69 -6.39
C PRO A 163 12.26 -0.30 -6.64
N ARG A 164 11.98 -1.61 -6.56
CA ARG A 164 12.98 -2.68 -6.74
C ARG A 164 13.74 -2.63 -8.08
N GLN A 165 13.18 -1.94 -9.08
CA GLN A 165 13.80 -1.81 -10.41
C GLN A 165 14.70 -0.58 -10.55
N TYR A 166 14.74 0.27 -9.53
CA TYR A 166 15.57 1.46 -9.47
C TYR A 166 16.57 1.29 -8.33
N ARG A 167 17.84 1.62 -8.59
CA ARG A 167 18.84 1.74 -7.53
C ARG A 167 19.35 3.18 -7.55
N PRO A 168 19.10 3.97 -6.49
CA PRO A 168 19.61 5.33 -6.44
C PRO A 168 21.14 5.30 -6.56
N ARG A 169 21.69 6.04 -7.52
CA ARG A 169 23.13 6.23 -7.65
C ARG A 169 23.51 7.53 -6.95
N PHE A 170 24.26 7.41 -5.86
CA PHE A 170 24.84 8.56 -5.20
C PHE A 170 26.14 8.95 -5.90
N ASP A 171 26.19 10.16 -6.45
CA ASP A 171 27.44 10.79 -6.84
C ASP A 171 27.90 11.79 -5.75
N ALA A 172 29.08 12.38 -5.91
CA ALA A 172 29.63 13.33 -4.95
C ALA A 172 28.83 14.64 -4.81
N ARG A 173 27.74 14.82 -5.57
CA ARG A 173 26.85 16.00 -5.57
C ARG A 173 25.41 15.68 -5.12
N GLY A 174 25.08 14.42 -4.90
CA GLY A 174 23.75 13.98 -4.43
C GLY A 174 23.18 12.81 -5.23
N MET A 175 21.87 12.60 -5.09
CA MET A 175 21.16 11.48 -5.72
C MET A 175 20.96 11.73 -7.23
N THR A 176 21.43 10.80 -8.06
CA THR A 176 21.10 10.72 -9.49
C THR A 176 20.33 9.42 -9.75
N GLY A 177 19.28 9.51 -10.57
CA GLY A 177 18.23 8.48 -10.72
C GLY A 177 18.66 7.16 -11.33
#